data_AF-A0A3M1PT39-F1
#
_entry.id   AF-A0A3M1PT39-F1
#
_cell.length_a   1.000
_cell.length_b   1.000
_cell.length_c   1.000
_cell.angle_alpha   90.00
_cell.angle_beta   90.00
_cell.angle_gamma   90.00
#
_symmetry.space_group_name_H-M   'P 1'
#
loop_
_entity.id
_entity.type
_entity.pdbx_description
1 polymer ?
#
loop_
_entity_poly.entity_id
_entity_poly.type
_entity_poly.pdbx_seq_one_letter_code
_entity_poly.pdbx_strand_id
1 'polypeptide(L)'
;MDKGTLVEFRPSGEGGTSAARPRRLAVVDRPEGKKLWVVVDERGQSHTLHPRDITYTVDRQTYKPSEIGAFLQAVQPYLDPDGLEVAWEILIEDGETVDPAGMAMLLFSDASPPLQYAAYCLLSDDRLYFKQKGDRYEPRPVAQVKELKHQLSVTLQRQQEWEQFLERLRQALAQNSVENSAGNSAGNSAENLPRDSALDSPQKSVVWETGDRPWLEALERFATLGDEASHRTPALEVLSALGRPETQEEAFQLLVDLRLWHPHENLFLRRSQIPTQFPSRVLEVAQSCLTNPPADSSRDRLDLTHLKVYTIDDESTREIDDGLSVEVLPDGQQRIWVHIADPSRWLTPGDALDLEARRRCITLYLPTGMTPMFPPELATGP
;
A
#
# COMPACT_ATOMS: atom_id res chain seq x y z
N MET A 1 23.21 -35.11 -35.31
CA MET A 1 23.95 -35.12 -34.04
C MET A 1 24.83 -36.33 -34.07
N ASP A 2 26.07 -36.18 -33.62
CA ASP A 2 27.02 -37.27 -33.62
C ASP A 2 27.03 -37.93 -32.24
N LYS A 3 27.48 -39.18 -32.19
CA LYS A 3 27.66 -39.87 -30.91
C LYS A 3 28.72 -39.13 -30.10
N GLY A 4 28.43 -38.88 -28.82
CA GLY A 4 29.31 -38.18 -27.90
C GLY A 4 29.12 -36.66 -27.85
N THR A 5 28.18 -36.10 -28.62
CA THR A 5 27.80 -34.68 -28.49
C THR A 5 27.14 -34.43 -27.13
N LEU A 6 27.56 -33.39 -26.43
CA LEU A 6 26.97 -32.97 -25.15
C LEU A 6 25.82 -31.98 -25.43
N VAL A 7 24.64 -32.24 -24.85
CA VAL A 7 23.42 -31.47 -25.09
C VAL A 7 22.75 -31.07 -23.78
N GLU A 8 22.13 -29.88 -23.76
CA GLU A 8 21.24 -29.44 -22.69
C GLU A 8 19.78 -29.71 -23.07
N PHE A 9 18.99 -30.14 -22.09
CA PHE A 9 17.55 -30.24 -22.21
C PHE A 9 16.86 -29.92 -20.87
N ARG A 10 15.54 -29.71 -20.91
CA ARG A 10 14.70 -29.45 -19.73
C ARG A 10 13.60 -30.53 -19.64
N PRO A 11 13.61 -31.41 -18.61
CA PRO A 11 12.68 -32.53 -18.52
C PRO A 11 11.21 -32.09 -18.49
N SER A 12 10.35 -32.72 -19.29
CA SER A 12 8.94 -32.33 -19.42
C SER A 12 8.04 -32.65 -18.21
N GLY A 13 8.54 -33.39 -17.22
CA GLY A 13 7.77 -33.89 -16.06
C GLY A 13 7.82 -33.04 -14.78
N GLU A 14 8.65 -32.00 -14.73
CA GLU A 14 8.75 -31.12 -13.56
C GLU A 14 7.94 -29.82 -13.85
N GLY A 15 6.86 -29.62 -13.10
CA GLY A 15 5.88 -28.55 -13.34
C GLY A 15 6.49 -27.15 -13.24
N GLY A 16 6.13 -26.29 -14.21
CA GLY A 16 6.63 -24.92 -14.31
C GLY A 16 6.62 -24.42 -15.76
N THR A 17 6.79 -23.11 -15.97
CA THR A 17 7.04 -22.56 -17.32
C THR A 17 8.36 -23.13 -17.86
N SER A 18 8.52 -23.22 -19.19
CA SER A 18 9.75 -23.76 -19.82
C SER A 18 11.04 -23.15 -19.25
N ALA A 19 10.99 -21.87 -18.85
CA ALA A 19 12.08 -21.13 -18.26
C ALA A 19 12.43 -21.51 -16.79
N ALA A 20 11.51 -22.11 -16.03
CA ALA A 20 11.68 -22.43 -14.61
C ALA A 20 12.13 -23.88 -14.33
N ARG A 21 12.20 -24.73 -15.36
CA ARG A 21 12.63 -26.14 -15.22
C ARG A 21 14.15 -26.24 -15.06
N PRO A 22 14.66 -27.15 -14.21
CA PRO A 22 16.09 -27.33 -14.04
C PRO A 22 16.71 -27.85 -15.34
N ARG A 23 17.83 -27.22 -15.71
CA ARG A 23 18.66 -27.62 -16.86
C ARG A 23 19.33 -28.96 -16.55
N ARG A 24 19.38 -29.85 -17.54
CA ARG A 24 20.16 -31.10 -17.45
C ARG A 24 21.05 -31.25 -18.67
N LEU A 25 22.26 -31.75 -18.43
CA LEU A 25 23.21 -32.13 -19.47
C LEU A 25 23.18 -33.63 -19.68
N ALA A 26 23.27 -34.05 -20.94
CA ALA A 26 23.42 -35.45 -21.32
C ALA A 26 24.25 -35.59 -22.59
N VAL A 27 24.87 -36.76 -22.77
CA VAL A 27 25.67 -37.09 -23.95
C VAL A 27 24.85 -37.94 -24.91
N VAL A 28 24.85 -37.58 -26.19
CA VAL A 28 24.19 -38.35 -27.27
C VAL A 28 24.86 -39.72 -27.43
N ASP A 29 24.11 -40.82 -27.26
CA ASP A 29 24.64 -42.18 -27.40
C ASP A 29 24.30 -42.80 -28.77
N ARG A 30 23.01 -42.83 -29.13
CA ARG A 30 22.52 -43.46 -30.37
C ARG A 30 21.20 -42.87 -30.85
N PRO A 31 20.91 -42.90 -32.16
CA PRO A 31 19.58 -42.57 -32.67
C PRO A 31 18.55 -43.64 -32.28
N GLU A 32 17.33 -43.21 -31.98
CA GLU A 32 16.17 -44.07 -31.73
C GLU A 32 15.10 -43.81 -32.80
N GLY A 33 15.02 -44.71 -33.79
CA GLY A 33 14.16 -44.53 -34.95
C GLY A 33 14.62 -43.40 -35.89
N LYS A 34 13.67 -42.70 -36.54
CA LYS A 34 13.97 -41.68 -37.57
C LYS A 34 14.20 -40.26 -37.04
N LYS A 35 13.72 -39.95 -35.83
CA LYS A 35 13.65 -38.56 -35.32
C LYS A 35 14.02 -38.38 -33.85
N LEU A 36 14.29 -39.45 -33.09
CA LEU A 36 14.60 -39.36 -31.66
C LEU A 36 16.07 -39.74 -31.42
N TRP A 37 16.61 -39.25 -30.32
CA TRP A 37 17.97 -39.52 -29.88
C TRP A 37 17.94 -40.03 -28.43
N VAL A 38 18.68 -41.12 -28.17
CA VAL A 38 18.96 -41.55 -26.80
C VAL A 38 20.17 -40.77 -26.31
N VAL A 39 19.99 -40.06 -25.20
CA VAL A 39 21.04 -39.34 -24.49
C VAL A 39 21.23 -39.94 -23.10
N VAL A 40 22.45 -39.88 -22.56
CA VAL A 40 22.79 -40.44 -21.25
C VAL A 40 23.31 -39.34 -20.35
N ASP A 41 22.69 -39.14 -19.19
CA ASP A 41 23.07 -38.10 -18.23
C ASP A 41 24.26 -38.51 -17.33
N GLU A 42 24.68 -37.61 -16.43
CA GLU A 42 25.81 -37.83 -15.51
C GLU A 42 25.66 -39.08 -14.63
N ARG A 43 24.43 -39.55 -14.39
CA ARG A 43 24.11 -40.70 -13.54
C ARG A 43 24.03 -42.00 -14.33
N GLY A 44 24.30 -41.94 -15.63
CA GLY A 44 24.13 -43.07 -16.54
C GLY A 44 22.67 -43.35 -16.88
N GLN A 45 21.74 -42.43 -16.58
CA GLN A 45 20.33 -42.60 -16.93
C GLN A 45 20.10 -42.18 -18.38
N SER A 46 19.44 -43.06 -19.15
CA SER A 46 19.08 -42.80 -20.55
C SER A 46 17.76 -42.04 -20.66
N HIS A 47 17.74 -41.02 -21.51
CA HIS A 47 16.56 -40.24 -21.86
C HIS A 47 16.38 -40.23 -23.39
N THR A 48 15.15 -40.32 -23.87
CA THR A 48 14.83 -40.22 -25.29
C THR A 48 14.32 -38.82 -25.59
N LEU A 49 15.07 -38.06 -26.41
CA LEU A 49 14.77 -36.66 -26.73
C LEU A 49 14.44 -36.48 -28.21
N HIS A 50 13.46 -35.62 -28.49
CA HIS A 50 13.29 -35.07 -29.84
C HIS A 50 14.27 -33.89 -30.04
N PRO A 51 14.80 -33.62 -31.25
CA PRO A 51 15.68 -32.48 -31.52
C PRO A 51 15.13 -31.10 -31.14
N ARG A 52 13.83 -31.00 -30.85
CA ARG A 52 13.17 -29.76 -30.41
C ARG A 52 13.21 -29.58 -28.89
N ASP A 53 13.50 -30.64 -28.14
CA ASP A 53 13.61 -30.64 -26.68
C ASP A 53 15.02 -30.28 -26.23
N ILE A 54 15.98 -30.24 -27.16
CA ILE A 54 17.36 -29.84 -26.92
C ILE A 54 17.43 -28.32 -26.96
N THR A 55 17.82 -27.72 -25.83
CA THR A 55 17.90 -26.27 -25.64
C THR A 55 19.25 -25.71 -26.05
N TYR A 56 20.31 -26.51 -25.97
CA TYR A 56 21.66 -26.14 -26.40
C TYR A 56 22.51 -27.36 -26.74
N THR A 57 23.50 -27.17 -27.61
CA THR A 57 24.46 -28.20 -28.00
C THR A 57 25.87 -27.65 -27.80
N VAL A 58 26.69 -28.39 -27.05
CA VAL A 58 28.11 -28.06 -26.85
C VAL A 58 28.90 -28.70 -27.98
N ASP A 59 29.25 -27.90 -28.98
CA ASP A 59 29.97 -28.36 -30.15
C ASP A 59 31.49 -28.51 -29.88
N ARG A 60 32.19 -29.18 -30.81
CA ARG A 60 33.66 -29.28 -30.95
C ARG A 60 34.40 -30.34 -30.14
N GLN A 61 33.75 -31.10 -29.26
CA GLN A 61 34.37 -32.22 -28.54
C GLN A 61 33.41 -33.40 -28.33
N THR A 62 33.98 -34.59 -28.14
CA THR A 62 33.25 -35.82 -27.80
C THR A 62 33.38 -36.06 -26.30
N TYR A 63 32.26 -36.20 -25.61
CA TYR A 63 32.20 -36.38 -24.17
C TYR A 63 31.75 -37.79 -23.79
N LYS A 64 32.12 -38.22 -22.58
CA LYS A 64 31.53 -39.37 -21.90
C LYS A 64 30.58 -38.88 -20.80
N PRO A 65 29.51 -39.63 -20.47
CA PRO A 65 28.62 -39.27 -19.38
C PRO A 65 29.32 -39.01 -18.04
N SER A 66 30.41 -39.75 -17.75
CA SER A 66 31.24 -39.55 -16.56
C SER A 66 31.99 -38.21 -16.50
N GLU A 67 32.14 -37.52 -17.64
CA GLU A 67 32.86 -36.24 -17.75
C GLU A 67 31.94 -35.02 -17.52
N ILE A 68 30.61 -35.23 -17.49
CA ILE A 68 29.62 -34.15 -17.30
C ILE A 68 29.86 -33.42 -15.95
N GLY A 69 30.14 -34.15 -14.88
CA GLY A 69 30.37 -33.55 -13.56
C GLY A 69 31.60 -32.64 -13.54
N ALA A 70 32.71 -33.07 -14.14
CA ALA A 70 33.92 -32.25 -14.27
C ALA A 70 33.70 -31.05 -15.19
N PHE A 71 32.90 -31.21 -16.25
CA PHE A 71 32.51 -30.13 -17.15
C PHE A 71 31.72 -29.05 -16.41
N LEU A 72 30.70 -29.42 -15.62
CA LEU A 72 29.92 -28.48 -14.82
C LEU A 72 30.75 -27.77 -13.76
N GLN A 73 31.70 -28.47 -13.12
CA GLN A 73 32.65 -27.85 -12.18
C GLN A 73 33.53 -26.78 -12.85
N ALA A 74 33.91 -26.98 -14.12
CA ALA A 74 34.66 -25.99 -14.88
C ALA A 74 33.80 -24.78 -15.31
N VAL A 75 32.48 -24.94 -15.43
CA VAL A 75 31.52 -23.89 -15.79
C VAL A 75 31.18 -23.00 -14.58
N GLN A 76 31.03 -23.60 -13.40
CA GLN A 76 30.49 -22.94 -12.20
C GLN A 76 31.14 -21.59 -11.83
N PRO A 77 32.47 -21.39 -11.91
CA PRO A 77 33.10 -20.12 -11.57
C PRO A 77 32.71 -18.94 -12.48
N TYR A 78 32.14 -19.24 -13.65
CA TYR A 78 31.84 -18.26 -14.71
C TYR A 78 30.35 -17.91 -14.81
N LEU A 79 29.50 -18.44 -13.91
CA LEU A 79 28.07 -18.16 -13.85
C LEU A 79 27.78 -16.89 -13.03
N ASP A 80 28.45 -15.80 -13.36
CA ASP A 80 28.25 -14.48 -12.76
C ASP A 80 27.56 -13.53 -13.77
N PRO A 81 26.32 -13.07 -13.51
CA PRO A 81 25.59 -12.19 -14.42
C PRO A 81 26.15 -10.76 -14.50
N ASP A 82 27.00 -10.33 -13.56
CA ASP A 82 27.50 -8.95 -13.51
C ASP A 82 28.31 -8.58 -14.77
N GLY A 83 28.94 -9.57 -15.41
CA GLY A 83 29.67 -9.37 -16.67
C GLY A 83 28.78 -9.02 -17.88
N LEU A 84 27.47 -9.29 -17.82
CA LEU A 84 26.57 -9.06 -18.96
C LEU A 84 26.33 -7.57 -19.24
N GLU A 85 26.42 -6.70 -18.24
CA GLU A 85 26.25 -5.26 -18.45
C GLU A 85 27.35 -4.70 -19.36
N VAL A 86 28.61 -5.05 -19.07
CA VAL A 86 29.77 -4.62 -19.87
C VAL A 86 29.69 -5.19 -21.28
N ALA A 87 29.35 -6.48 -21.41
CA ALA A 87 29.17 -7.11 -22.72
C ALA A 87 28.04 -6.45 -23.53
N TRP A 88 26.97 -6.03 -22.87
CA TRP A 88 25.86 -5.34 -23.50
C TRP A 88 26.24 -3.95 -24.00
N GLU A 89 27.00 -3.17 -23.21
CA GLU A 89 27.49 -1.85 -23.61
C GLU A 89 28.34 -1.90 -24.88
N ILE A 90 29.22 -2.89 -25.00
CA ILE A 90 30.05 -3.09 -26.20
C ILE A 90 29.18 -3.45 -27.41
N LEU A 91 28.32 -4.46 -27.27
CA LEU A 91 27.55 -5.00 -28.41
C LEU A 91 26.45 -4.05 -28.90
N ILE A 92 25.89 -3.20 -28.02
CA ILE A 92 24.89 -2.21 -28.42
C ILE A 92 25.51 -1.03 -29.18
N GLU A 93 26.77 -0.67 -28.88
CA GLU A 93 27.52 0.36 -29.62
C GLU A 93 27.78 -0.10 -31.06
N ASP A 94 28.18 -1.35 -31.24
CA ASP A 94 28.48 -1.94 -32.55
C ASP A 94 27.21 -2.41 -33.31
N GLY A 95 26.06 -2.50 -32.63
CA GLY A 95 24.81 -2.99 -33.21
C GLY A 95 24.86 -4.48 -33.57
N GLU A 96 25.74 -5.24 -32.92
CA GLU A 96 26.01 -6.64 -33.24
C GLU A 96 25.15 -7.62 -32.44
N THR A 97 24.85 -8.76 -33.05
CA THR A 97 24.27 -9.91 -32.34
C THR A 97 25.38 -10.88 -31.97
N VAL A 98 25.21 -11.59 -30.87
CA VAL A 98 26.25 -12.47 -30.33
C VAL A 98 25.70 -13.89 -30.17
N ASP A 99 26.49 -14.89 -30.54
CA ASP A 99 26.23 -16.28 -30.19
C ASP A 99 26.98 -16.65 -28.90
N PRO A 100 26.70 -17.80 -28.26
CA PRO A 100 27.38 -18.17 -27.02
C PRO A 100 28.92 -18.27 -27.13
N ALA A 101 29.45 -18.55 -28.32
CA ALA A 101 30.89 -18.59 -28.55
C ALA A 101 31.52 -17.18 -28.56
N GLY A 102 30.88 -16.24 -29.26
CA GLY A 102 31.26 -14.83 -29.25
C GLY A 102 31.11 -14.21 -27.87
N MET A 103 30.06 -14.56 -27.14
CA MET A 103 29.85 -14.07 -25.78
C MET A 103 30.90 -14.61 -24.81
N ALA A 104 31.31 -15.87 -24.95
CA ALA A 104 32.40 -16.43 -24.16
C ALA A 104 33.73 -15.72 -24.43
N MET A 105 34.04 -15.40 -25.71
CA MET A 105 35.20 -14.56 -26.02
C MET A 105 35.11 -13.17 -25.38
N LEU A 106 33.92 -12.55 -25.39
CA LEU A 106 33.73 -11.22 -24.85
C LEU A 106 33.85 -11.18 -23.31
N LEU A 107 33.23 -12.13 -22.62
CA LEU A 107 33.21 -12.19 -21.15
C LEU A 107 34.49 -12.76 -20.56
N PHE A 108 35.07 -13.78 -21.20
CA PHE A 108 36.11 -14.62 -20.60
C PHE A 108 37.42 -14.62 -21.39
N SER A 109 37.46 -13.96 -22.56
CA SER A 109 38.61 -14.01 -23.50
C SER A 109 38.98 -15.43 -23.94
N ASP A 110 38.06 -16.39 -23.78
CA ASP A 110 38.22 -17.78 -24.20
C ASP A 110 36.84 -18.36 -24.56
N ALA A 111 36.77 -19.13 -25.65
CA ALA A 111 35.58 -19.85 -26.09
C ALA A 111 35.82 -21.35 -26.06
N SER A 112 36.52 -21.84 -25.04
CA SER A 112 36.54 -23.26 -24.72
C SER A 112 35.10 -23.76 -24.42
N PRO A 113 34.78 -25.03 -24.68
CA PRO A 113 33.40 -25.53 -24.55
C PRO A 113 32.72 -25.26 -23.19
N PRO A 114 33.40 -25.35 -22.02
CA PRO A 114 32.82 -24.96 -20.74
C PRO A 114 32.42 -23.48 -20.69
N LEU A 115 33.25 -22.58 -21.23
CA LEU A 115 33.00 -21.14 -21.22
C LEU A 115 31.90 -20.74 -22.20
N GLN A 116 31.81 -21.39 -23.37
CA GLN A 116 30.66 -21.21 -24.27
C GLN A 116 29.35 -21.62 -23.60
N TYR A 117 29.38 -22.72 -22.84
CA TYR A 117 28.21 -23.15 -22.09
C TYR A 117 27.86 -22.19 -20.95
N ALA A 118 28.87 -21.66 -20.24
CA ALA A 118 28.66 -20.62 -19.22
C ALA A 118 28.01 -19.37 -19.81
N ALA A 119 28.55 -18.86 -20.93
CA ALA A 119 28.01 -17.72 -21.65
C ALA A 119 26.58 -17.97 -22.15
N TYR A 120 26.30 -19.18 -22.65
CA TYR A 120 24.93 -19.58 -23.01
C TYR A 120 23.99 -19.53 -21.80
N CYS A 121 24.40 -20.05 -20.64
CA CYS A 121 23.57 -20.05 -19.43
C CYS A 121 23.24 -18.61 -18.99
N LEU A 122 24.25 -17.74 -18.94
CA LEU A 122 24.06 -16.32 -18.61
C LEU A 122 23.08 -15.63 -19.58
N LEU A 123 23.27 -15.82 -20.89
CA LEU A 123 22.41 -15.24 -21.92
C LEU A 123 20.96 -15.76 -21.88
N SER A 124 20.78 -17.05 -21.61
CA SER A 124 19.45 -17.68 -21.63
C SER A 124 18.66 -17.42 -20.34
N ASP A 125 19.34 -17.15 -19.23
CA ASP A 125 18.70 -16.73 -17.97
C ASP A 125 18.53 -15.21 -17.87
N ASP A 126 19.24 -14.43 -18.69
CA ASP A 126 19.15 -12.98 -18.71
C ASP A 126 17.75 -12.46 -19.07
N ARG A 127 17.32 -11.45 -18.33
CA ARG A 127 16.03 -10.76 -18.50
C ARG A 127 16.21 -9.27 -18.76
N LEU A 128 17.42 -8.73 -18.62
CA LEU A 128 17.69 -7.30 -18.58
C LEU A 128 18.34 -6.79 -19.86
N TYR A 129 19.38 -7.46 -20.36
CA TYR A 129 20.29 -6.89 -21.34
C TYR A 129 20.12 -7.46 -22.75
N PHE A 130 19.84 -8.75 -22.88
CA PHE A 130 19.79 -9.48 -24.13
C PHE A 130 18.42 -10.10 -24.35
N LYS A 131 18.14 -10.39 -25.61
CA LYS A 131 16.95 -11.11 -26.05
C LYS A 131 17.34 -12.14 -27.08
N GLN A 132 16.81 -13.35 -26.94
CA GLN A 132 17.05 -14.42 -27.90
C GLN A 132 16.33 -14.14 -29.24
N LYS A 133 17.05 -14.31 -30.36
CA LYS A 133 16.54 -14.19 -31.73
C LYS A 133 17.15 -15.28 -32.60
N GLY A 134 16.41 -16.39 -32.70
CA GLY A 134 16.92 -17.61 -33.34
C GLY A 134 17.99 -18.26 -32.46
N ASP A 135 19.17 -18.47 -33.03
CA ASP A 135 20.36 -19.04 -32.42
C ASP A 135 21.32 -17.99 -31.81
N ARG A 136 21.04 -16.70 -32.02
CA ARG A 136 21.83 -15.57 -31.50
C ARG A 136 21.04 -14.75 -30.48
N TYR A 137 21.75 -13.89 -29.78
CA TYR A 137 21.21 -12.94 -28.82
C TYR A 137 21.43 -11.52 -29.33
N GLU A 138 20.37 -10.70 -29.31
CA GLU A 138 20.43 -9.28 -29.64
C GLU A 138 20.47 -8.45 -28.35
N PRO A 139 21.36 -7.44 -28.25
CA PRO A 139 21.35 -6.49 -27.14
C PRO A 139 20.05 -5.67 -27.21
N ARG A 140 19.43 -5.46 -26.06
CA ARG A 140 18.21 -4.65 -25.93
C ARG A 140 18.57 -3.16 -26.08
N PRO A 141 17.70 -2.33 -26.64
CA PRO A 141 17.95 -0.89 -26.73
C PRO A 141 18.16 -0.26 -25.34
N VAL A 142 19.01 0.76 -25.26
CA VAL A 142 19.31 1.51 -24.02
C VAL A 142 18.04 1.97 -23.30
N ALA A 143 17.06 2.47 -24.05
CA ALA A 143 15.77 2.89 -23.48
C ALA A 143 15.00 1.71 -22.83
N GLN A 144 15.07 0.52 -23.43
CA GLN A 144 14.42 -0.67 -22.89
C GLN A 144 15.13 -1.19 -21.63
N VAL A 145 16.48 -1.23 -21.63
CA VAL A 145 17.24 -1.65 -20.44
C VAL A 145 17.03 -0.68 -19.28
N LYS A 146 17.03 0.63 -19.55
CA LYS A 146 16.73 1.66 -18.55
C LYS A 146 15.34 1.48 -17.94
N GLU A 147 14.33 1.22 -18.77
CA GLU A 147 12.97 0.95 -18.31
C GLU A 147 12.90 -0.33 -17.46
N LEU A 148 13.53 -1.43 -17.89
CA LEU A 148 13.56 -2.69 -17.13
C LEU A 148 14.27 -2.52 -15.78
N LYS A 149 15.42 -1.83 -15.74
CA LYS A 149 16.14 -1.50 -14.49
C LYS A 149 15.26 -0.65 -13.56
N HIS A 150 14.56 0.35 -14.11
CA HIS A 150 13.64 1.18 -13.34
C HIS A 150 12.45 0.37 -12.77
N GLN A 151 11.84 -0.50 -13.58
CA GLN A 151 10.75 -1.38 -13.12
C GLN A 151 11.20 -2.33 -12.00
N LEU A 152 12.40 -2.90 -12.13
CA LEU A 152 12.99 -3.75 -11.10
C LEU A 152 13.24 -2.96 -9.81
N SER A 153 13.82 -1.77 -9.90
CA SER A 153 14.08 -0.91 -8.73
C SER A 153 12.79 -0.51 -8.03
N VAL A 154 11.75 -0.13 -8.79
CA VAL A 154 10.43 0.23 -8.24
C VAL A 154 9.78 -0.96 -7.55
N THR A 155 9.90 -2.16 -8.13
CA THR A 155 9.33 -3.39 -7.54
C THR A 155 10.05 -3.77 -6.24
N LEU A 156 11.40 -3.71 -6.22
CA LEU A 156 12.19 -3.93 -5.02
C LEU A 156 11.86 -2.92 -3.92
N GLN A 157 11.78 -1.64 -4.28
CA GLN A 157 11.41 -0.59 -3.34
C GLN A 157 10.01 -0.83 -2.76
N ARG A 158 9.02 -1.10 -3.62
CA ARG A 158 7.65 -1.39 -3.17
C ARG A 158 7.58 -2.62 -2.26
N GLN A 159 8.38 -3.65 -2.53
CA GLN A 159 8.49 -4.82 -1.66
C GLN A 159 9.07 -4.46 -0.29
N GLN A 160 10.13 -3.64 -0.25
CA GLN A 160 10.71 -3.17 1.01
C GLN A 160 9.72 -2.32 1.81
N GLU A 161 9.03 -1.38 1.17
CA GLU A 161 7.99 -0.56 1.80
C GLU A 161 6.86 -1.42 2.37
N TRP A 162 6.45 -2.46 1.63
CA TRP A 162 5.46 -3.43 2.08
C TRP A 162 5.91 -4.22 3.31
N GLU A 163 7.14 -4.73 3.32
CA GLU A 163 7.68 -5.48 4.45
C GLU A 163 7.80 -4.60 5.71
N GLN A 164 8.25 -3.34 5.55
CA GLN A 164 8.30 -2.36 6.63
C GLN A 164 6.91 -2.01 7.16
N PHE A 165 5.93 -1.85 6.27
CA PHE A 165 4.54 -1.64 6.64
C PHE A 165 3.98 -2.78 7.49
N LEU A 166 4.18 -4.03 7.05
CA LEU A 166 3.72 -5.20 7.80
C LEU A 166 4.38 -5.30 9.18
N GLU A 167 5.66 -4.95 9.29
CA GLU A 167 6.36 -4.95 10.58
C GLU A 167 5.77 -3.90 11.54
N ARG A 168 5.58 -2.66 11.08
CA ARG A 168 4.95 -1.60 11.88
C ARG A 168 3.52 -1.98 12.29
N LEU A 169 2.77 -2.63 11.39
CA LEU A 169 1.42 -3.09 11.69
C LEU A 169 1.40 -4.19 12.76
N ARG A 170 2.27 -5.19 12.66
CA ARG A 170 2.41 -6.24 13.70
C ARG A 170 2.85 -5.65 15.03
N GLN A 171 3.78 -4.69 15.01
CA GLN A 171 4.23 -3.97 16.21
C GLN A 171 3.06 -3.23 16.88
N ALA A 172 2.22 -2.53 16.12
CA ALA A 172 1.05 -1.82 16.63
C ALA A 172 0.06 -2.79 17.30
N LEU A 173 -0.26 -3.91 16.63
CA LEU A 173 -1.14 -4.94 17.19
C LEU A 173 -0.58 -5.55 18.49
N ALA A 174 0.73 -5.84 18.52
CA ALA A 174 1.38 -6.40 19.70
C ALA A 174 1.34 -5.44 20.89
N GLN A 175 1.66 -4.16 20.68
CA GLN A 175 1.62 -3.13 21.74
C GLN A 175 0.21 -3.01 22.34
N ASN A 176 -0.81 -2.93 21.49
CA ASN A 176 -2.20 -2.78 21.92
C ASN A 176 -2.71 -4.02 22.67
N SER A 177 -2.21 -5.22 22.34
CA SER A 177 -2.57 -6.46 23.05
C SER A 177 -2.01 -6.51 24.48
N VAL A 178 -0.78 -6.03 24.69
CA VAL A 178 -0.12 -6.01 26.01
C VAL A 178 -0.80 -5.00 26.93
N GLU A 179 -1.18 -3.83 26.43
CA GLU A 179 -1.89 -2.82 27.22
C GLU A 179 -3.26 -3.31 27.71
N ASN A 180 -4.02 -4.00 26.85
CA ASN A 180 -5.30 -4.61 27.26
C ASN A 180 -5.12 -5.66 28.37
N SER A 181 -3.98 -6.37 28.40
CA SER A 181 -3.68 -7.35 29.45
C SER A 181 -3.21 -6.71 30.76
N ALA A 182 -2.51 -5.58 30.72
CA ALA A 182 -2.07 -4.83 31.90
C ALA A 182 -3.24 -4.12 32.61
N GLY A 183 -4.18 -3.54 31.85
CA GLY A 183 -5.37 -2.86 32.40
C GLY A 183 -6.31 -3.79 33.19
N ASN A 184 -6.37 -5.08 32.84
CA ASN A 184 -7.20 -6.07 33.56
C ASN A 184 -6.59 -6.58 34.88
N SER A 185 -5.35 -6.18 35.22
CA SER A 185 -4.68 -6.58 36.47
C SER A 185 -4.81 -5.57 37.62
N ALA A 186 -5.41 -4.40 37.37
CA ALA A 186 -5.63 -3.36 38.36
C ALA A 186 -7.11 -3.27 38.78
N GLY A 187 -7.46 -3.93 39.89
CA GLY A 187 -8.49 -3.45 40.82
C GLY A 187 -9.96 -3.68 40.47
N ASN A 188 -10.51 -4.78 40.98
CA ASN A 188 -11.92 -4.86 41.38
C ASN A 188 -12.18 -3.81 42.49
N SER A 189 -12.74 -2.66 42.14
CA SER A 189 -13.46 -1.77 43.05
C SER A 189 -14.43 -0.95 42.22
N ALA A 190 -15.72 -1.31 42.33
CA ALA A 190 -16.80 -0.64 41.63
C ALA A 190 -17.02 0.76 42.22
N GLU A 191 -16.90 1.79 41.39
CA GLU A 191 -17.61 3.06 41.52
C GLU A 191 -17.83 3.64 40.11
N ASN A 192 -19.08 4.01 39.82
CA ASN A 192 -19.54 4.52 38.53
C ASN A 192 -18.82 5.83 38.17
N LEU A 193 -17.93 5.79 37.17
CA LEU A 193 -17.53 6.95 36.38
C LEU A 193 -17.79 6.68 34.88
N PRO A 194 -18.09 7.71 34.06
CA PRO A 194 -18.37 7.55 32.65
C PRO A 194 -17.15 6.96 31.93
N ARG A 195 -17.37 5.88 31.16
CA ARG A 195 -16.34 5.11 30.43
C ARG A 195 -15.74 5.82 29.20
N ASP A 196 -16.08 7.09 28.95
CA ASP A 196 -15.70 7.81 27.73
C ASP A 196 -14.32 8.50 27.77
N SER A 197 -13.54 8.37 28.85
CA SER A 197 -12.27 9.09 29.03
C SER A 197 -11.00 8.26 28.78
N ALA A 198 -11.11 6.96 28.48
CA ALA A 198 -9.94 6.07 28.43
C ALA A 198 -9.10 6.16 27.12
N LEU A 199 -9.56 6.91 26.11
CA LEU A 199 -8.84 7.08 24.83
C LEU A 199 -8.13 8.43 24.70
N ASP A 200 -8.28 9.34 25.67
CA ASP A 200 -7.72 10.72 25.60
C ASP A 200 -6.36 10.85 26.33
N SER A 201 -5.76 9.71 26.70
CA SER A 201 -4.41 9.68 27.26
C SER A 201 -3.37 9.67 26.14
N PRO A 202 -2.27 10.44 26.23
CA PRO A 202 -1.22 10.46 25.23
C PRO A 202 -0.39 9.17 25.30
N GLN A 203 -0.95 8.08 24.79
CA GLN A 203 -0.27 6.80 24.66
C GLN A 203 0.64 6.83 23.43
N LYS A 204 1.78 6.14 23.50
CA LYS A 204 2.71 5.99 22.37
C LYS A 204 2.03 5.19 21.25
N SER A 205 1.30 5.88 20.39
CA SER A 205 0.81 5.31 19.15
C SER A 205 1.99 5.05 18.22
N VAL A 206 1.94 3.92 17.49
CA VAL A 206 2.87 3.67 16.39
C VAL A 206 2.76 4.82 15.40
N VAL A 207 3.91 5.39 15.03
CA VAL A 207 3.97 6.48 14.04
C VAL A 207 3.91 5.84 12.65
N TRP A 208 2.84 6.13 11.92
CA TRP A 208 2.66 5.72 10.54
C TRP A 208 3.41 6.65 9.59
N GLU A 209 4.02 6.08 8.56
CA GLU A 209 4.77 6.79 7.54
C GLU A 209 3.87 7.17 6.35
N THR A 210 4.35 8.09 5.52
CA THR A 210 3.59 8.52 4.33
C THR A 210 3.37 7.36 3.35
N GLY A 211 4.32 6.43 3.28
CA GLY A 211 4.22 5.21 2.47
C GLY A 211 3.14 4.23 2.92
N ASP A 212 2.63 4.35 4.15
CA ASP A 212 1.64 3.41 4.71
C ASP A 212 0.20 3.76 4.30
N ARG A 213 -0.02 5.06 4.02
CA ARG A 213 -1.34 5.61 3.73
C ARG A 213 -2.10 4.85 2.66
N PRO A 214 -1.51 4.42 1.52
CA PRO A 214 -2.25 3.68 0.51
C PRO A 214 -2.91 2.40 1.04
N TRP A 215 -2.24 1.66 1.93
CA TRP A 215 -2.81 0.43 2.52
C TRP A 215 -3.82 0.73 3.62
N LEU A 216 -3.54 1.71 4.48
CA LEU A 216 -4.48 2.15 5.52
C LEU A 216 -5.77 2.73 4.92
N GLU A 217 -5.66 3.60 3.92
CA GLU A 217 -6.82 4.14 3.20
C GLU A 217 -7.60 3.05 2.46
N ALA A 218 -6.91 2.05 1.89
CA ALA A 218 -7.59 0.91 1.28
C ALA A 218 -8.38 0.10 2.32
N LEU A 219 -7.79 -0.16 3.49
CA LEU A 219 -8.49 -0.80 4.62
C LEU A 219 -9.70 0.01 5.08
N GLU A 220 -9.54 1.33 5.28
CA GLU A 220 -10.64 2.22 5.67
C GLU A 220 -11.77 2.23 4.65
N ARG A 221 -11.44 2.30 3.35
CA ARG A 221 -12.43 2.24 2.27
C ARG A 221 -13.13 0.89 2.23
N PHE A 222 -12.39 -0.20 2.35
CA PHE A 222 -12.96 -1.55 2.34
C PHE A 222 -13.83 -1.82 3.58
N ALA A 223 -13.40 -1.43 4.77
CA ALA A 223 -14.19 -1.48 5.99
C ALA A 223 -15.48 -0.64 5.87
N THR A 224 -15.40 0.52 5.20
CA THR A 224 -16.55 1.39 4.98
C THR A 224 -17.51 0.83 3.94
N LEU A 225 -17.05 0.48 2.75
CA LEU A 225 -17.89 0.23 1.56
C LEU A 225 -18.03 -1.26 1.19
N GLY A 226 -17.25 -2.14 1.80
CA GLY A 226 -17.25 -3.57 1.49
C GLY A 226 -16.96 -3.82 0.01
N ASP A 227 -17.82 -4.60 -0.65
CA ASP A 227 -17.67 -4.95 -2.07
C ASP A 227 -17.76 -3.75 -3.03
N GLU A 228 -18.40 -2.66 -2.64
CA GLU A 228 -18.50 -1.43 -3.44
C GLU A 228 -17.21 -0.59 -3.39
N ALA A 229 -16.24 -0.95 -2.55
CA ALA A 229 -14.99 -0.24 -2.43
C ALA A 229 -14.17 -0.33 -3.72
N SER A 230 -13.85 0.83 -4.32
CA SER A 230 -12.80 0.91 -5.33
C SER A 230 -11.44 0.60 -4.68
N HIS A 231 -10.55 -0.06 -5.43
CA HIS A 231 -9.21 -0.41 -4.96
C HIS A 231 -9.17 -1.25 -3.68
N ARG A 232 -10.00 -2.30 -3.57
CA ARG A 232 -9.98 -3.22 -2.41
C ARG A 232 -8.76 -4.14 -2.33
N THR A 233 -8.06 -4.39 -3.44
CA THR A 233 -6.95 -5.37 -3.50
C THR A 233 -5.89 -5.15 -2.42
N PRO A 234 -5.37 -3.93 -2.17
CA PRO A 234 -4.39 -3.70 -1.11
C PRO A 234 -4.95 -4.02 0.28
N ALA A 235 -6.24 -3.78 0.54
CA ALA A 235 -6.85 -4.14 1.82
C ALA A 235 -6.88 -5.67 2.04
N LEU A 236 -7.24 -6.42 1.00
CA LEU A 236 -7.25 -7.88 1.02
C LEU A 236 -5.83 -8.44 1.20
N GLU A 237 -4.84 -7.86 0.51
CA GLU A 237 -3.42 -8.22 0.68
C GLU A 237 -2.96 -8.05 2.14
N VAL A 238 -3.38 -6.97 2.81
CA VAL A 238 -3.07 -6.76 4.24
C VAL A 238 -3.71 -7.82 5.13
N LEU A 239 -5.01 -8.09 4.94
CA LEU A 239 -5.72 -9.11 5.73
C LEU A 239 -5.09 -10.48 5.53
N SER A 240 -4.81 -10.85 4.28
CA SER A 240 -4.17 -12.11 3.91
C SER A 240 -2.78 -12.25 4.52
N ALA A 241 -1.96 -11.20 4.47
CA ALA A 241 -0.61 -11.19 5.05
C ALA A 241 -0.58 -11.30 6.59
N LEU A 242 -1.71 -10.99 7.24
CA LEU A 242 -1.91 -11.17 8.68
C LEU A 242 -2.62 -12.49 9.03
N GLY A 243 -3.00 -13.29 8.02
CA GLY A 243 -3.77 -14.52 8.22
C GLY A 243 -5.20 -14.26 8.73
N ARG A 244 -5.75 -13.06 8.47
CA ARG A 244 -7.10 -12.65 8.85
C ARG A 244 -8.08 -12.91 7.70
N PRO A 245 -9.37 -13.20 8.00
CA PRO A 245 -10.39 -13.31 6.96
C PRO A 245 -10.47 -12.07 6.07
N GLU A 246 -10.61 -12.28 4.76
CA GLU A 246 -10.70 -11.21 3.75
C GLU A 246 -12.12 -10.62 3.67
N THR A 247 -12.67 -10.17 4.82
CA THR A 247 -14.04 -9.64 4.93
C THR A 247 -14.10 -8.19 5.38
N GLN A 248 -15.23 -7.53 5.14
CA GLN A 248 -15.47 -6.15 5.55
C GLN A 248 -15.42 -5.98 7.07
N GLU A 249 -16.01 -6.91 7.80
CA GLU A 249 -16.05 -6.92 9.27
C GLU A 249 -14.65 -7.05 9.86
N GLU A 250 -13.80 -7.86 9.24
CA GLU A 250 -12.44 -8.05 9.71
C GLU A 250 -11.56 -6.82 9.41
N ALA A 251 -11.76 -6.15 8.27
CA ALA A 251 -11.12 -4.88 7.99
C ALA A 251 -11.50 -3.81 9.03
N PHE A 252 -12.78 -3.74 9.40
CA PHE A 252 -13.24 -2.87 10.48
C PHE A 252 -12.58 -3.23 11.81
N GLN A 253 -12.60 -4.52 12.18
CA GLN A 253 -12.02 -4.99 13.43
C GLN A 253 -10.51 -4.72 13.49
N LEU A 254 -9.80 -4.88 12.38
CA LEU A 254 -8.38 -4.56 12.30
C LEU A 254 -8.12 -3.06 12.56
N LEU A 255 -8.92 -2.16 11.99
CA LEU A 255 -8.78 -0.71 12.24
C LEU A 255 -9.05 -0.35 13.72
N VAL A 256 -9.96 -1.07 14.37
CA VAL A 256 -10.24 -0.94 15.81
C VAL A 256 -9.10 -1.50 16.66
N ASP A 257 -8.56 -2.67 16.30
CA ASP A 257 -7.41 -3.30 16.97
C ASP A 257 -6.16 -2.40 16.88
N LEU A 258 -6.01 -1.70 15.75
CA LEU A 258 -4.95 -0.71 15.51
C LEU A 258 -5.20 0.64 16.20
N ARG A 259 -6.35 0.83 16.87
CA ARG A 259 -6.78 2.10 17.48
C ARG A 259 -6.89 3.26 16.50
N LEU A 260 -7.02 2.95 15.20
CA LEU A 260 -7.28 3.96 14.18
C LEU A 260 -8.75 4.37 14.21
N TRP A 261 -9.65 3.41 14.47
CA TRP A 261 -11.08 3.62 14.58
C TRP A 261 -11.62 3.23 15.96
N HIS A 262 -12.74 3.83 16.35
CA HIS A 262 -13.44 3.45 17.57
C HIS A 262 -14.28 2.18 17.34
N PRO A 263 -14.51 1.30 18.34
CA PRO A 263 -15.45 0.17 18.21
C PRO A 263 -16.87 0.57 17.80
N HIS A 264 -17.24 1.82 18.06
CA HIS A 264 -18.52 2.42 17.67
C HIS A 264 -18.35 3.46 16.55
N GLU A 265 -17.34 3.30 15.70
CA GLU A 265 -17.10 4.18 14.56
C GLU A 265 -18.36 4.32 13.71
N ASN A 266 -18.74 5.56 13.41
CA ASN A 266 -19.98 5.83 12.70
C ASN A 266 -19.80 5.61 11.19
N LEU A 267 -20.00 4.35 10.76
CA LEU A 267 -19.88 3.98 9.36
C LEU A 267 -20.90 4.67 8.47
N PHE A 268 -22.09 5.01 8.98
CA PHE A 268 -23.07 5.78 8.21
C PHE A 268 -22.51 7.16 7.86
N LEU A 269 -21.92 7.84 8.83
CA LEU A 269 -21.31 9.15 8.62
C LEU A 269 -20.14 9.07 7.63
N ARG A 270 -19.29 8.04 7.72
CA ARG A 270 -18.19 7.80 6.75
C ARG A 270 -18.67 7.50 5.34
N ARG A 271 -19.79 6.78 5.20
CA ARG A 271 -20.44 6.49 3.90
C ARG A 271 -21.15 7.72 3.33
N SER A 272 -21.58 8.62 4.20
CA SER A 272 -22.31 9.81 3.80
C SER A 272 -21.38 10.85 3.15
N GLN A 273 -21.96 11.74 2.36
CA GLN A 273 -21.27 12.92 1.84
C GLN A 273 -21.36 14.11 2.80
N ILE A 274 -21.64 13.87 4.08
CA ILE A 274 -21.81 14.91 5.10
C ILE A 274 -20.41 15.39 5.52
N PRO A 275 -20.07 16.67 5.32
CA PRO A 275 -18.77 17.19 5.72
C PRO A 275 -18.64 17.21 7.25
N THR A 276 -17.68 16.45 7.79
CA THR A 276 -17.41 16.42 9.24
C THR A 276 -16.38 17.46 9.67
N GLN A 277 -15.51 17.92 8.75
CA GLN A 277 -14.48 18.93 9.00
C GLN A 277 -14.80 20.22 8.25
N PHE A 278 -14.42 21.36 8.82
CA PHE A 278 -14.53 22.65 8.14
C PHE A 278 -13.36 22.85 7.16
N PRO A 279 -13.60 23.42 5.97
CA PRO A 279 -12.52 23.85 5.08
C PRO A 279 -11.61 24.87 5.76
N SER A 280 -10.30 24.84 5.48
CA SER A 280 -9.31 25.74 6.10
C SER A 280 -9.68 27.22 5.96
N ARG A 281 -10.20 27.63 4.80
CA ARG A 281 -10.68 29.00 4.56
C ARG A 281 -11.78 29.43 5.54
N VAL A 282 -12.67 28.52 5.94
CA VAL A 282 -13.75 28.82 6.89
C VAL A 282 -13.18 29.02 8.29
N LEU A 283 -12.23 28.17 8.69
CA LEU A 283 -11.53 28.28 9.97
C LEU A 283 -10.70 29.57 10.06
N GLU A 284 -10.02 29.96 8.98
CA GLU A 284 -9.27 31.23 8.90
C GLU A 284 -10.18 32.45 9.08
N VAL A 285 -11.35 32.45 8.44
CA VAL A 285 -12.34 33.54 8.60
C VAL A 285 -12.86 33.55 10.04
N ALA A 286 -13.19 32.39 10.62
CA ALA A 286 -13.63 32.31 12.01
C ALA A 286 -12.58 32.87 12.98
N GLN A 287 -11.32 32.49 12.82
CA GLN A 287 -10.22 32.98 13.63
C GLN A 287 -9.99 34.50 13.45
N SER A 288 -10.13 35.00 12.23
CA SER A 288 -10.07 36.44 11.96
C SER A 288 -11.20 37.19 12.66
N CYS A 289 -12.43 36.64 12.66
CA CYS A 289 -13.56 37.22 13.40
C CYS A 289 -13.31 37.23 14.91
N LEU A 290 -12.70 36.19 15.47
CA LEU A 290 -12.34 36.17 16.89
C LEU A 290 -11.24 37.18 17.24
N THR A 291 -10.23 37.31 16.36
CA THR A 291 -9.09 38.22 16.58
C THR A 291 -9.49 39.68 16.43
N ASN A 292 -10.33 39.98 15.43
CA ASN A 292 -10.86 41.31 15.15
C ASN A 292 -12.38 41.22 15.05
N PRO A 293 -13.11 41.21 16.20
CA PRO A 293 -14.55 41.11 16.21
C PRO A 293 -15.20 42.18 15.33
N PRO A 294 -16.16 41.80 14.47
CA PRO A 294 -16.89 42.77 13.67
C PRO A 294 -17.54 43.80 14.59
N ALA A 295 -17.43 45.07 14.17
CA ALA A 295 -18.07 46.17 14.87
C ALA A 295 -19.56 45.87 14.98
N ASP A 296 -20.14 46.10 16.16
CA ASP A 296 -21.57 45.95 16.34
C ASP A 296 -22.29 46.98 15.46
N SER A 297 -22.88 46.50 14.38
CA SER A 297 -23.56 47.34 13.38
C SER A 297 -24.90 47.86 13.92
N SER A 298 -25.43 47.23 14.97
CA SER A 298 -26.67 47.62 15.64
C SER A 298 -26.41 48.75 16.64
N ARG A 299 -26.40 49.99 16.16
CA ARG A 299 -26.39 51.18 17.03
C ARG A 299 -27.68 51.32 17.89
N ASP A 300 -28.68 50.46 17.66
CA ASP A 300 -30.01 50.50 18.26
C ASP A 300 -30.32 49.29 19.15
N ARG A 301 -29.30 48.58 19.69
CA ARG A 301 -29.57 47.50 20.65
C ARG A 301 -30.24 48.05 21.91
N LEU A 302 -31.37 47.45 22.27
CA LEU A 302 -32.05 47.74 23.52
C LEU A 302 -31.31 47.03 24.67
N ASP A 303 -30.80 47.80 25.63
CA ASP A 303 -30.15 47.24 26.81
C ASP A 303 -31.20 46.68 27.79
N LEU A 304 -31.22 45.35 27.89
CA LEU A 304 -32.08 44.59 28.78
C LEU A 304 -31.29 43.90 29.91
N THR A 305 -30.03 44.29 30.16
CA THR A 305 -29.15 43.65 31.16
C THR A 305 -29.67 43.73 32.60
N HIS A 306 -30.63 44.62 32.87
CA HIS A 306 -31.35 44.72 34.14
C HIS A 306 -32.39 43.61 34.34
N LEU A 307 -32.81 42.92 33.28
CA LEU A 307 -33.71 41.77 33.35
C LEU A 307 -32.89 40.50 33.60
N LYS A 308 -33.41 39.64 34.47
CA LYS A 308 -32.82 38.30 34.64
C LYS A 308 -33.18 37.44 33.44
N VAL A 309 -32.17 36.86 32.81
CA VAL A 309 -32.31 35.92 31.69
C VAL A 309 -32.17 34.49 32.22
N TYR A 310 -33.07 33.62 31.79
CA TYR A 310 -33.05 32.18 32.07
C TYR A 310 -32.88 31.42 30.76
N THR A 311 -31.92 30.53 30.70
CA THR A 311 -31.76 29.55 29.62
C THR A 311 -32.15 28.18 30.21
N ILE A 312 -32.86 27.35 29.45
CA ILE A 312 -33.42 26.09 29.93
C ILE A 312 -33.03 25.01 28.93
N ASP A 313 -31.94 24.32 29.26
CA ASP A 313 -31.24 23.41 28.36
C ASP A 313 -30.92 22.09 29.06
N ASP A 314 -30.56 21.07 28.27
CA ASP A 314 -29.99 19.84 28.80
C ASP A 314 -28.59 20.10 29.39
N GLU A 315 -28.16 19.28 30.35
CA GLU A 315 -26.85 19.42 31.03
C GLU A 315 -25.66 19.38 30.05
N SER A 316 -25.82 18.68 28.93
CA SER A 316 -24.78 18.56 27.89
C SER A 316 -24.80 19.66 26.82
N THR A 317 -25.75 20.61 26.88
CA THR A 317 -25.86 21.67 25.88
C THR A 317 -24.64 22.58 25.91
N ARG A 318 -24.08 22.86 24.72
CA ARG A 318 -22.92 23.74 24.53
C ARG A 318 -23.24 24.97 23.68
N GLU A 319 -24.19 24.86 22.77
CA GLU A 319 -24.68 25.95 21.93
C GLU A 319 -26.00 26.44 22.54
N ILE A 320 -25.97 27.61 23.20
CA ILE A 320 -27.15 28.21 23.84
C ILE A 320 -27.74 29.23 22.86
N ASP A 321 -28.86 28.86 22.24
CA ASP A 321 -29.49 29.67 21.19
C ASP A 321 -30.53 30.65 21.73
N ASP A 322 -31.11 30.40 22.91
CA ASP A 322 -32.21 31.21 23.42
C ASP A 322 -32.17 31.45 24.94
N GLY A 323 -32.87 32.50 25.36
CA GLY A 323 -33.07 32.86 26.74
C GLY A 323 -34.38 33.59 26.96
N LEU A 324 -34.92 33.51 28.18
CA LEU A 324 -36.21 34.07 28.55
C LEU A 324 -36.09 35.07 29.69
N SER A 325 -36.83 36.17 29.59
CA SER A 325 -37.09 37.08 30.72
C SER A 325 -38.58 37.36 30.84
N VAL A 326 -39.03 37.64 32.06
CA VAL A 326 -40.40 38.07 32.34
C VAL A 326 -40.36 39.41 33.06
N GLU A 327 -41.08 40.38 32.52
CA GLU A 327 -41.24 41.73 33.05
C GLU A 327 -42.71 41.96 33.41
N VAL A 328 -42.99 42.41 34.64
CA VAL A 328 -44.35 42.79 35.05
C VAL A 328 -44.55 44.28 34.77
N LEU A 329 -45.53 44.61 33.95
CA LEU A 329 -45.84 45.98 33.53
C LEU A 329 -46.65 46.74 34.59
N PRO A 330 -46.71 48.09 34.53
CA PRO A 330 -47.45 48.90 35.51
C PRO A 330 -48.95 48.60 35.63
N ASP A 331 -49.55 48.03 34.59
CA ASP A 331 -50.97 47.63 34.54
C ASP A 331 -51.21 46.19 35.01
N GLY A 332 -50.16 45.50 35.49
CA GLY A 332 -50.22 44.12 35.97
C GLY A 332 -50.10 43.05 34.88
N GLN A 333 -49.99 43.44 33.60
CA GLN A 333 -49.71 42.49 32.52
C GLN A 333 -48.26 41.98 32.59
N GLN A 334 -48.02 40.78 32.07
CA GLN A 334 -46.67 40.22 31.94
C GLN A 334 -46.19 40.34 30.50
N ARG A 335 -45.02 40.93 30.30
CA ARG A 335 -44.27 40.89 29.05
C ARG A 335 -43.23 39.78 29.12
N ILE A 336 -43.29 38.87 28.17
CA ILE A 336 -42.28 37.83 27.99
C ILE A 336 -41.31 38.32 26.92
N TRP A 337 -40.03 38.31 27.25
CA TRP A 337 -38.94 38.56 26.32
C TRP A 337 -38.32 37.22 25.93
N VAL A 338 -38.25 36.96 24.62
CA VAL A 338 -37.51 35.84 24.04
C VAL A 338 -36.26 36.43 23.40
N HIS A 339 -35.11 36.14 24.00
CA HIS A 339 -33.79 36.56 23.53
C HIS A 339 -33.23 35.41 22.69
N ILE A 340 -32.84 35.70 21.46
CA ILE A 340 -32.21 34.71 20.56
C ILE A 340 -30.76 35.12 20.36
N ALA A 341 -29.86 34.14 20.33
CA ALA A 341 -28.47 34.33 19.95
C ALA A 341 -28.38 35.07 18.61
N ASP A 342 -27.36 35.91 18.46
CA ASP A 342 -27.15 36.72 17.25
C ASP A 342 -25.91 36.23 16.48
N PRO A 343 -25.92 35.00 15.93
CA PRO A 343 -24.80 34.50 15.14
C PRO A 343 -24.59 35.32 13.87
N SER A 344 -25.63 36.04 13.42
CA SER A 344 -25.59 36.91 12.25
C SER A 344 -24.57 38.04 12.39
N ARG A 345 -24.22 38.43 13.62
CA ARG A 345 -23.15 39.38 13.91
C ARG A 345 -21.79 38.91 13.39
N TRP A 346 -21.53 37.60 13.40
CA TRP A 346 -20.22 37.02 13.08
C TRP A 346 -20.02 36.71 11.61
N LEU A 347 -21.06 36.88 10.79
CA LEU A 347 -21.05 36.56 9.36
C LEU A 347 -21.39 37.78 8.51
N THR A 348 -20.77 37.86 7.35
CA THR A 348 -21.15 38.79 6.28
C THR A 348 -21.85 37.99 5.18
N PRO A 349 -23.06 38.41 4.73
CA PRO A 349 -23.74 37.71 3.64
C PRO A 349 -22.84 37.48 2.41
N GLY A 350 -22.68 36.23 2.01
CA GLY A 350 -21.85 35.78 0.89
C GLY A 350 -20.40 35.46 1.24
N ASP A 351 -19.98 35.61 2.50
CA ASP A 351 -18.65 35.20 2.94
C ASP A 351 -18.51 33.67 3.10
N ALA A 352 -17.32 33.21 3.48
CA ALA A 352 -17.04 31.78 3.62
C ALA A 352 -17.81 31.11 4.77
N LEU A 353 -18.09 31.82 5.86
CA LEU A 353 -18.84 31.30 7.00
C LEU A 353 -20.32 31.10 6.62
N ASP A 354 -20.93 32.11 6.01
CA ASP A 354 -22.32 32.07 5.54
C ASP A 354 -22.53 30.99 4.47
N LEU A 355 -21.63 30.90 3.49
CA LEU A 355 -21.72 29.87 2.45
C LEU A 355 -21.57 28.45 3.00
N GLU A 356 -20.66 28.22 3.95
CA GLU A 356 -20.48 26.90 4.57
C GLU A 356 -21.63 26.55 5.51
N ALA A 357 -22.11 27.50 6.33
CA ALA A 357 -23.28 27.29 7.18
C ALA A 357 -24.52 26.93 6.35
N ARG A 358 -24.76 27.63 5.23
CA ARG A 358 -25.84 27.29 4.29
C ARG A 358 -25.66 25.92 3.63
N ARG A 359 -24.42 25.53 3.32
CA ARG A 359 -24.13 24.20 2.77
C ARG A 359 -24.42 23.10 3.78
N ARG A 360 -24.10 23.32 5.06
CA ARG A 360 -24.36 22.38 6.16
C ARG A 360 -25.82 22.35 6.58
N CYS A 361 -26.54 23.47 6.42
CA CYS A 361 -27.96 23.67 6.71
C CYS A 361 -28.34 23.60 8.20
N ILE A 362 -27.86 22.59 8.93
CA ILE A 362 -28.18 22.33 10.34
C ILE A 362 -27.00 21.67 11.05
N THR A 363 -26.90 21.84 12.37
CA THR A 363 -26.02 21.01 13.20
C THR A 363 -26.60 19.59 13.24
N LEU A 364 -25.80 18.60 12.85
CA LEU A 364 -26.21 17.19 12.89
C LEU A 364 -25.86 16.60 14.25
N TYR A 365 -26.89 16.27 15.04
CA TYR A 365 -26.74 15.61 16.33
C TYR A 365 -26.88 14.09 16.18
N LEU A 366 -25.85 13.34 16.57
CA LEU A 366 -25.80 11.89 16.53
C LEU A 366 -25.46 11.33 17.92
N PRO A 367 -25.83 10.07 18.22
CA PRO A 367 -25.38 9.42 19.46
C PRO A 367 -23.86 9.35 19.60
N THR A 368 -23.12 9.38 18.49
CA THR A 368 -21.65 9.38 18.46
C THR A 368 -21.02 10.76 18.53
N GLY A 369 -21.82 11.82 18.71
CA GLY A 369 -21.36 13.21 18.77
C GLY A 369 -22.11 14.13 17.80
N MET A 370 -21.61 15.35 17.64
CA MET A 370 -22.23 16.38 16.79
C MET A 370 -21.32 16.77 15.64
N THR A 371 -21.93 17.07 14.48
CA THR A 371 -21.28 17.76 13.37
C THR A 371 -21.87 19.16 13.27
N PRO A 372 -21.17 20.19 13.77
CA PRO A 372 -21.73 21.52 13.91
C PRO A 372 -21.92 22.20 12.55
N MET A 373 -22.98 23.01 12.45
CA MET A 373 -23.24 23.89 11.31
C MET A 373 -22.22 25.01 11.22
N PHE A 374 -21.76 25.50 12.37
CA PHE A 374 -20.90 26.66 12.50
C PHE A 374 -19.62 26.29 13.26
N PRO A 375 -18.48 26.96 13.01
CA PRO A 375 -17.25 26.67 13.76
C PRO A 375 -17.49 26.74 15.28
N PRO A 376 -17.12 25.70 16.05
CA PRO A 376 -17.42 25.62 17.48
C PRO A 376 -16.96 26.83 18.28
N GLU A 377 -15.82 27.42 17.90
CA GLU A 377 -15.22 28.58 18.56
C GLU A 377 -16.09 29.85 18.44
N LEU A 378 -16.97 29.91 17.44
CA LEU A 378 -17.95 30.98 17.29
C LEU A 378 -19.33 30.57 17.81
N ALA A 379 -19.70 29.30 17.67
CA ALA A 379 -21.02 28.79 18.06
C ALA A 379 -21.22 28.74 19.58
N THR A 380 -20.17 28.35 20.31
CA THR A 380 -20.20 28.25 21.79
C THR A 380 -19.83 29.54 22.51
N GLY A 381 -19.46 30.57 21.74
CA GLY A 381 -18.92 31.82 22.24
C GLY A 381 -17.45 31.71 22.70
N PRO A 382 -16.70 32.84 22.70
CA PRO A 382 -15.36 32.91 23.30
C PRO A 382 -15.35 32.87 24.83
#